data_AF-A0A1F6E2Y6-F1
#
_entry.id   AF-A0A1F6E2Y6-F1
#
_cell.length_a   1.000
_cell.length_b   1.000
_cell.length_c   1.000
_cell.angle_alpha   90.00
_cell.angle_beta   90.00
_cell.angle_gamma   90.00
#
_symmetry.space_group_name_H-M   'P 1'
#
loop_
_entity.id
_entity.type
_entity.pdbx_description
1 polymer ?
#
loop_
_entity_poly.entity_id
_entity_poly.type
_entity_poly.pdbx_seq_one_letter_code
_entity_poly.pdbx_strand_id
1 'polypeptide(L)' 'MLVIIAVALFFGGRALGYNSGYAEAQADIQSLQDEAARQAVEEAAKEANPFQTVNPLEGVEANPFDKVKKVLNPFES' A
#
# COMPACT_ATOMS: atom_id res chain seq x y z
N MET A 1 -24.75 24.45 44.96
CA MET A 1 -23.69 23.41 44.81
C MET A 1 -23.82 22.64 43.49
N LEU A 2 -24.96 21.99 43.20
CA LEU A 2 -25.16 21.22 41.96
C LEU A 2 -24.96 22.01 40.66
N VAL A 3 -25.42 23.26 40.62
CA VAL A 3 -25.25 24.13 39.43
C VAL A 3 -23.78 24.42 39.12
N ILE A 4 -22.96 24.62 40.16
CA ILE A 4 -21.53 24.89 40.00
C ILE A 4 -20.80 23.64 39.48
N ILE A 5 -21.18 22.46 39.97
CA ILE A 5 -20.65 21.17 39.52
C ILE A 5 -21.01 20.93 38.04
N ALA A 6 -22.27 21.19 37.66
CA ALA A 6 -22.72 21.02 36.28
C ALA A 6 -21.98 21.96 35.31
N VAL A 7 -21.75 23.20 35.70
CA VAL A 7 -20.96 24.17 34.92
C VAL A 7 -19.51 23.70 34.79
N ALA A 8 -18.87 23.26 35.87
CA ALA A 8 -17.49 22.76 35.84
C ALA A 8 -17.34 21.53 34.93
N LEU A 9 -18.29 20.57 35.00
CA LEU A 9 -18.30 19.40 34.12
C LEU A 9 -18.52 19.77 32.65
N PHE A 10 -19.40 20.74 32.37
CA PHE A 10 -19.68 21.18 31.00
C PHE A 10 -18.46 21.84 30.34
N PHE A 11 -17.78 22.75 31.05
CA PHE A 11 -16.59 23.41 30.53
C PHE A 11 -15.37 22.48 30.50
N GLY A 12 -15.20 21.62 31.51
CA GLY A 12 -14.13 20.62 31.55
C GLY A 12 -14.24 19.58 30.43
N GLY A 13 -15.45 19.07 30.17
CA GLY A 13 -15.71 18.12 29.09
C GLY A 13 -15.44 18.72 27.70
N ARG A 14 -15.80 19.99 27.49
CA ARG A 14 -15.49 20.70 26.24
C ARG A 14 -13.99 20.83 26.01
N ALA A 15 -13.23 21.29 27.01
CA ALA A 15 -11.79 21.49 26.87
C ALA A 15 -11.04 20.19 26.52
N LEU A 16 -11.43 19.07 27.14
CA LEU A 16 -10.86 17.76 26.85
C LEU A 16 -11.22 17.27 25.44
N GLY A 17 -12.49 17.46 25.01
CA GLY A 17 -12.94 17.07 23.67
C GLY A 17 -12.25 17.87 22.55
N TYR A 18 -12.04 19.18 22.74
CA TYR A 18 -11.32 20.00 21.78
C TYR A 18 -9.87 19.54 21.61
N ASN A 19 -9.15 19.31 22.71
CA ASN A 19 -7.75 18.88 22.62
C ASN A 19 -7.61 17.50 21.95
N SER A 20 -8.51 16.56 22.27
CA SER A 20 -8.52 15.23 21.66
C SER A 20 -8.78 15.30 20.15
N GLY A 21 -9.78 16.07 19.72
CA GLY A 21 -10.12 16.18 18.31
C GLY A 21 -9.05 16.87 17.46
N TYR A 22 -8.35 17.86 18.01
CA TYR A 22 -7.21 18.49 17.33
C TYR A 22 -6.01 17.54 17.20
N ALA A 23 -5.70 16.78 18.24
CA ALA A 23 -4.63 15.79 18.20
C ALA A 23 -4.93 14.65 17.20
N GLU A 24 -6.18 14.18 17.18
CA GLU A 24 -6.65 13.17 16.23
C GLU A 24 -6.57 13.67 14.78
N ALA A 25 -7.07 14.87 14.51
CA ALA A 25 -6.98 15.47 13.17
C ALA A 25 -5.52 15.69 12.72
N GLN A 26 -4.63 16.06 13.64
CA GLN A 26 -3.20 16.20 13.32
C GLN A 26 -2.55 14.84 13.01
N ALA A 27 -2.90 13.80 13.77
CA ALA A 27 -2.42 12.43 13.53
C ALA A 27 -2.91 11.89 12.18
N ASP A 28 -4.17 12.13 11.81
CA ASP A 28 -4.73 11.72 10.53
C ASP A 28 -4.06 12.45 9.35
N ILE A 29 -3.80 13.75 9.48
CA ILE A 29 -3.08 14.51 8.45
C ILE A 29 -1.64 13.98 8.29
N GLN A 30 -1.01 13.56 9.39
CA GLN A 30 0.34 13.03 9.36
C GLN A 30 0.38 11.61 8.77
N SER A 31 -0.57 10.75 9.10
CA SER A 31 -0.65 9.39 8.53
C SER A 31 -0.89 9.42 7.02
N LEU A 32 -1.74 10.33 6.53
CA LEU A 32 -1.96 10.52 5.10
C LEU A 32 -0.69 11.00 4.38
N GLN A 33 0.09 11.88 5.01
CA GLN A 33 1.37 12.33 4.45
C GLN A 33 2.41 11.21 4.42
N ASP A 34 2.49 10.39 5.46
CA ASP A 34 3.42 9.26 5.54
C ASP A 34 3.08 8.17 4.50
N GLU A 35 1.78 7.89 4.29
CA GLU A 35 1.34 6.97 3.23
C GLU A 35 1.66 7.51 1.84
N ALA A 36 1.36 8.77 1.57
CA ALA A 36 1.67 9.40 0.29
C ALA A 36 3.19 9.43 0.03
N ALA A 37 3.99 9.74 1.05
CA ALA A 37 5.45 9.72 0.97
C ALA A 37 5.98 8.29 0.70
N ARG A 38 5.43 7.28 1.38
CA ARG A 38 5.79 5.87 1.14
C ARG A 38 5.47 5.43 -0.29
N GLN A 39 4.28 5.77 -0.79
CA GLN A 39 3.89 5.44 -2.16
C GLN A 39 4.82 6.11 -3.18
N ALA A 40 5.10 7.41 -3.01
CA ALA A 40 6.02 8.13 -3.89
C ALA A 40 7.44 7.52 -3.87
N VAL A 41 7.94 7.10 -2.70
CA VAL A 41 9.23 6.41 -2.59
C VAL A 41 9.20 5.04 -3.25
N GLU A 42 8.12 4.28 -3.11
CA GLU A 42 7.97 2.96 -3.72
C GLU A 42 7.87 3.05 -5.25
N GLU A 43 7.14 4.04 -5.77
CA GLU A 43 7.05 4.32 -7.21
C GLU A 43 8.39 4.78 -7.78
N ALA A 44 9.09 5.70 -7.10
CA ALA A 44 10.42 6.13 -7.51
C ALA A 44 11.43 4.97 -7.45
N ALA A 45 11.34 4.11 -6.44
CA ALA A 45 12.17 2.90 -6.34
C ALA A 45 11.85 1.90 -7.46
N LYS A 46 10.58 1.75 -7.83
CA LYS A 46 10.15 0.94 -8.97
C LYS A 46 10.72 1.53 -10.27
N GLU A 47 10.55 2.82 -10.53
CA GLU A 47 11.02 3.48 -11.74
C GLU A 47 12.55 3.47 -11.86
N ALA A 48 13.26 3.70 -10.75
CA ALA A 48 14.71 3.69 -10.71
C ALA A 48 15.33 2.29 -10.68
N ASN A 49 14.54 1.22 -10.51
CA ASN A 49 15.06 -0.15 -10.48
C ASN A 49 15.20 -0.72 -11.90
N PRO A 50 16.43 -0.81 -12.46
CA PRO A 50 16.66 -1.35 -13.80
C PRO A 50 16.43 -2.87 -13.88
N PHE A 51 16.19 -3.54 -12.75
CA PHE A 51 15.94 -4.97 -12.64
C PHE A 51 14.46 -5.30 -12.43
N GLN A 52 13.52 -4.40 -12.77
CA GLN A 52 12.11 -4.77 -12.76
C GLN A 52 11.90 -6.07 -13.52
N THR A 53 11.40 -7.05 -12.77
CA THR A 53 11.43 -8.47 -13.03
C THR A 53 10.40 -8.83 -14.10
N VAL A 54 10.57 -8.35 -15.33
CA VAL A 54 9.91 -9.00 -16.47
C VAL A 54 10.49 -10.40 -16.50
N ASN A 55 9.67 -11.43 -16.24
CA ASN A 55 10.15 -12.79 -16.20
C ASN A 55 10.71 -13.12 -17.60
N PRO A 56 12.04 -13.31 -17.76
CA PRO A 56 12.63 -13.49 -19.09
C PRO A 56 12.17 -14.79 -19.76
N LEU A 57 11.48 -15.66 -19.00
CA LEU A 57 10.89 -16.92 -19.47
C LEU A 57 9.38 -16.82 -19.75
N GLU A 58 8.74 -15.66 -19.57
CA GLU A 58 7.28 -15.49 -19.74
C GLU A 58 6.81 -15.75 -21.19
N GLY A 59 7.71 -15.72 -22.16
CA GLY A 59 7.45 -16.08 -23.57
C GLY A 59 8.25 -17.28 -24.08
N VAL A 60 9.01 -17.96 -23.23
CA VAL A 60 9.80 -19.13 -23.63
C VAL A 60 8.91 -20.35 -23.44
N GLU A 61 8.57 -21.03 -24.55
CA GLU A 61 7.88 -22.33 -24.49
C GLU A 61 8.57 -23.24 -23.48
N ALA A 62 7.78 -23.82 -22.57
CA ALA A 62 8.27 -24.67 -21.48
C ALA A 62 9.16 -25.83 -21.96
N ASN A 63 9.12 -26.18 -23.25
CA ASN A 63 10.00 -27.15 -23.85
C ASN A 63 10.23 -26.90 -25.37
N PRO A 64 11.40 -26.41 -25.78
CA PRO A 64 11.72 -26.16 -27.19
C PRO A 64 11.80 -27.44 -28.05
N PHE A 65 11.86 -28.63 -27.43
CA PHE A 65 11.92 -29.90 -28.14
C PHE A 65 10.56 -30.44 -28.56
N ASP A 66 9.44 -29.91 -28.05
CA ASP A 66 8.11 -30.42 -28.41
C ASP A 66 7.72 -30.07 -29.85
N LYS A 67 8.24 -28.95 -30.40
CA LYS A 67 8.15 -28.64 -31.83
C LYS A 67 8.97 -29.61 -32.68
N VAL A 68 10.12 -30.04 -32.18
CA VAL A 68 11.05 -30.90 -32.91
C VAL A 68 10.57 -32.35 -32.94
N LYS A 69 9.94 -32.85 -31.87
CA LYS A 69 9.36 -34.21 -31.84
C LYS A 69 8.32 -34.42 -32.94
N LYS A 70 7.42 -33.45 -33.16
CA LYS A 70 6.42 -33.51 -34.23
C LYS A 70 7.02 -33.54 -35.65
N VAL A 71 8.20 -32.96 -35.83
CA VAL A 71 8.87 -32.88 -37.14
C VAL A 71 9.79 -34.08 -37.38
N LEU A 72 10.40 -34.63 -36.33
CA LEU A 72 11.40 -35.70 -36.41
C LEU A 72 10.88 -37.08 -36.00
N ASN A 73 9.62 -37.23 -35.62
CA ASN A 73 9.03 -38.54 -35.33
C ASN A 73 8.27 -39.08 -36.56
N PRO A 74 8.92 -39.87 -37.44
CA PRO A 74 8.27 -40.47 -38.61
C PRO A 74 7.24 -41.56 -38.25
N PHE A 75 6.99 -41.82 -36.96
CA PHE A 75 6.05 -42.81 -36.46
C PHE A 75 4.86 -42.18 -35.70
N GLU A 76 4.82 -40.85 -35.55
CA GLU A 76 3.67 -40.12 -35.00
C GLU A 76 2.71 -39.79 -36.15
N SER A 77 1.76 -40.69 -36.43
CA SER A 77 0.62 -40.49 -37.34
C SER A 77 -0.62 -41.14 -36.76
#